data_AF-A0A419FEW6-F1
#
_entry.id   AF-A0A419FEW6-F1
#
_cell.length_a   1.000
_cell.length_b   1.000
_cell.length_c   1.000
_cell.angle_alpha   90.00
_cell.angle_beta   90.00
_cell.angle_gamma   90.00
#
_symmetry.space_group_name_H-M   'P 1'
#
loop_
_entity.id
_entity.type
_entity.pdbx_description
1 polymer ?
#
loop_
_entity_poly.entity_id
_entity_poly.type
_entity_poly.pdbx_seq_one_letter_code
_entity_poly.pdbx_strand_id
1 'polypeptide(L)'
;MYECPHCRRKVIPWYQKLLVGPQRFSLCPACKREFGVSRLTWLNGVLCGLTMIAMVYFSRTEGPLSYSILLVPYTAMAVVHLAWVDLKKKL
;
A
#
# COMPACT_ATOMS: atom_id res chain seq x y z
N MET A 1 4.69 -9.21 -9.88
CA MET A 1 4.72 -8.02 -10.78
C MET A 1 3.30 -7.59 -11.06
N TYR A 2 3.06 -6.30 -11.21
CA TYR A 2 1.77 -5.67 -11.41
C TYR A 2 1.62 -5.15 -12.84
N GLU A 3 0.38 -5.13 -13.30
CA GLU A 3 0.01 -4.69 -14.64
C GLU A 3 -0.08 -3.16 -14.71
N CYS A 4 0.52 -2.58 -15.73
CA CYS A 4 0.40 -1.14 -15.98
C CYS A 4 -0.99 -0.81 -16.54
N PRO A 5 -1.71 0.17 -15.97
CA PRO A 5 -3.06 0.52 -16.45
C PRO A 5 -3.06 1.15 -17.85
N HIS A 6 -1.92 1.66 -18.34
CA HIS A 6 -1.79 2.26 -19.67
C HIS A 6 -1.47 1.24 -20.76
N CYS A 7 -0.41 0.45 -20.58
CA CYS A 7 0.10 -0.46 -21.61
C CYS A 7 -0.25 -1.93 -21.38
N ARG A 8 -0.93 -2.26 -20.27
CA ARG A 8 -1.30 -3.63 -19.86
C ARG A 8 -0.15 -4.64 -19.76
N ARG A 9 1.10 -4.16 -19.74
CA ARG A 9 2.28 -5.02 -19.52
C ARG A 9 2.52 -5.20 -18.02
N LYS A 10 2.84 -6.42 -17.59
CA LYS A 10 3.21 -6.78 -16.21
C LYS A 10 4.66 -6.40 -15.91
N VAL A 11 4.93 -5.11 -15.84
CA VAL A 11 6.29 -4.57 -15.69
C VAL A 11 6.51 -3.80 -14.39
N ILE A 12 5.45 -3.57 -13.59
CA ILE A 12 5.56 -2.79 -12.36
C ILE A 12 5.94 -3.74 -11.22
N PRO A 13 7.11 -3.60 -10.59
CA PRO A 13 7.47 -4.42 -9.44
C PRO A 13 6.70 -3.97 -8.19
N TRP A 14 6.61 -4.88 -7.21
CA TRP A 14 5.84 -4.66 -5.99
C TRP A 14 6.36 -3.48 -5.15
N TYR A 15 7.68 -3.28 -5.10
CA TYR A 15 8.30 -2.17 -4.39
C TYR A 15 7.92 -0.82 -5.00
N GLN A 16 7.82 -0.76 -6.34
CA GLN A 16 7.41 0.45 -7.04
C GLN A 16 5.94 0.77 -6.74
N LYS A 17 5.08 -0.26 -6.64
CA LYS A 17 3.68 -0.10 -6.23
C LYS A 17 3.56 0.43 -4.78
N LEU A 18 4.38 -0.04 -3.84
CA LEU A 18 4.40 0.45 -2.45
C LEU A 18 4.83 1.92 -2.34
N LEU A 19 5.72 2.38 -3.22
CA LEU A 19 6.21 3.75 -3.23
C LEU A 19 5.20 4.75 -3.85
N VAL A 20 4.20 4.25 -4.57
CA VAL A 20 3.15 5.06 -5.20
C VAL A 20 2.06 5.36 -4.18
N GLY A 21 1.77 6.65 -4.00
CA GLY A 21 0.80 7.15 -3.03
C GLY A 21 -0.23 8.08 -3.68
N PRO A 22 -1.17 8.63 -2.92
CA PRO A 22 -2.23 9.49 -3.46
C PRO A 22 -1.68 10.76 -4.13
N GLN A 23 -0.50 11.20 -3.72
CA GLN A 23 0.24 12.34 -4.28
C GLN A 23 1.62 11.95 -4.83
N ARG A 24 1.98 10.66 -4.81
CA ARG A 24 3.25 10.17 -5.37
C ARG A 24 2.96 9.32 -6.59
N PHE A 25 3.44 9.75 -7.74
CA PHE A 25 3.29 9.03 -9.01
C PHE A 25 4.59 8.34 -9.35
N SER A 26 4.48 7.30 -10.17
CA SER A 26 5.65 6.64 -10.72
C SER A 26 5.47 6.38 -12.21
N LEU A 27 6.57 6.30 -12.92
CA LEU A 27 6.59 6.09 -14.36
C LEU A 27 6.63 4.59 -14.68
N CYS A 28 5.79 4.16 -15.61
CA CYS A 28 5.88 2.80 -16.10
C CYS A 28 7.19 2.61 -16.89
N PRO A 29 8.02 1.59 -16.59
CA PRO A 29 9.28 1.37 -17.30
C PRO A 29 9.09 1.01 -18.79
N ALA A 30 7.92 0.50 -19.18
CA ALA A 30 7.64 0.13 -20.58
C ALA A 30 7.10 1.29 -21.42
N CYS A 31 6.05 2.00 -20.94
CA CYS A 31 5.39 3.05 -21.73
C CYS A 31 5.73 4.47 -21.29
N LYS A 32 6.54 4.65 -20.24
CA LYS A 32 6.95 5.94 -19.66
C LYS A 32 5.78 6.86 -19.27
N ARG A 33 4.57 6.31 -19.12
CA ARG A 33 3.40 7.06 -18.64
C ARG A 33 3.29 6.98 -17.12
N GLU A 34 2.78 8.04 -16.53
CA GLU A 34 2.55 8.13 -15.10
C GLU A 34 1.36 7.25 -14.68
N PHE A 35 1.53 6.55 -13.57
CA PHE A 35 0.46 5.83 -12.92
C PHE A 35 0.42 6.21 -11.44
N GLY A 36 -0.78 6.11 -10.87
CA GLY A 36 -1.03 6.44 -9.48
C GLY A 36 -1.94 5.42 -8.80
N VAL A 37 -2.24 5.67 -7.54
CA VAL A 37 -3.23 4.92 -6.77
C VAL A 37 -4.46 5.79 -6.53
N SER A 38 -5.63 5.15 -6.44
CA SER A 38 -6.86 5.84 -6.06
C SER A 38 -6.73 6.42 -4.65
N ARG A 39 -6.97 7.73 -4.50
CA ARG A 39 -6.88 8.42 -3.21
C ARG A 39 -7.78 7.78 -2.16
N LEU A 40 -9.01 7.42 -2.54
CA LEU A 40 -9.99 6.80 -1.64
C LEU A 40 -9.52 5.43 -1.16
N THR A 41 -9.02 4.61 -2.08
CA THR A 41 -8.59 3.23 -1.79
C THR A 41 -7.32 3.23 -0.93
N TRP A 42 -6.41 4.17 -1.18
CA TRP A 42 -5.23 4.38 -0.35
C TRP A 42 -5.62 4.83 1.07
N LEU A 43 -6.53 5.81 1.18
CA LEU A 43 -6.97 6.34 2.48
C LEU A 43 -7.64 5.25 3.34
N ASN A 44 -8.49 4.43 2.72
CA ASN A 44 -9.15 3.31 3.40
C ASN A 44 -8.11 2.28 3.91
N GLY A 45 -7.08 1.97 3.11
CA GLY A 45 -6.02 1.07 3.54
C GLY A 45 -5.21 1.61 4.73
N VAL A 46 -4.89 2.91 4.71
CA VAL A 46 -4.18 3.57 5.82
C VAL A 46 -5.04 3.67 7.08
N LEU A 47 -6.32 4.04 6.94
CA LEU A 47 -7.25 4.08 8.06
C LEU A 47 -7.41 2.70 8.71
N CYS A 48 -7.53 1.64 7.91
CA CYS A 48 -7.64 0.28 8.41
C CYS A 48 -6.35 -0.18 9.13
N GLY A 49 -5.18 0.21 8.63
CA GLY A 49 -3.90 -0.01 9.32
C GLY A 49 -3.81 0.75 10.64
N LEU A 50 -4.21 2.02 10.66
CA LEU A 50 -4.24 2.86 11.86
C LEU A 50 -5.18 2.31 12.94
N THR A 51 -6.38 1.83 12.56
CA THR A 51 -7.31 1.24 13.53
C THR A 51 -6.78 -0.06 14.12
N MET A 52 -6.10 -0.90 13.33
CA MET A 52 -5.42 -2.10 13.83
C MET A 52 -4.28 -1.76 14.80
N ILE A 53 -3.44 -0.79 14.46
CA ILE A 53 -2.37 -0.32 15.36
C ILE A 53 -2.96 0.25 16.65
N ALA A 54 -4.01 1.07 16.55
CA ALA A 54 -4.71 1.61 17.70
C ALA A 54 -5.29 0.49 18.57
N MET A 55 -5.94 -0.52 17.99
CA MET A 55 -6.45 -1.68 18.74
C MET A 55 -5.34 -2.42 19.48
N VAL A 56 -4.19 -2.67 18.84
CA VAL A 56 -3.04 -3.33 19.48
C VAL A 56 -2.42 -2.46 20.59
N TYR A 57 -2.38 -1.15 20.38
CA TYR A 57 -1.86 -0.21 21.37
C TYR A 57 -2.79 -0.08 22.59
N PHE A 58 -4.11 -0.01 22.36
CA PHE A 58 -5.11 0.06 23.42
C PHE A 58 -5.34 -1.29 24.12
N SER A 59 -5.03 -2.43 23.49
CA SER A 59 -5.13 -3.75 24.11
C SER A 59 -4.01 -4.07 25.11
N ARG A 60 -3.11 -3.11 25.37
CA ARG A 60 -2.22 -3.04 26.55
C ARG A 60 -1.68 -4.40 27.00
N THR A 61 -0.78 -4.98 26.21
CA THR A 61 0.06 -6.08 26.68
C THR A 61 1.29 -5.46 27.36
N GLU A 62 1.23 -5.35 28.69
CA GLU A 62 2.33 -4.86 29.51
C GLU A 62 3.50 -5.86 29.43
N GLY A 63 4.40 -5.69 28.47
CA GLY A 63 5.57 -6.55 28.31
C GLY A 63 6.37 -6.28 27.03
N PRO A 64 7.66 -6.63 26.99
CA PRO A 64 8.56 -6.37 25.85
C PRO A 64 8.16 -7.07 24.54
N LEU A 65 7.28 -8.08 24.61
CA LEU A 65 6.71 -8.76 23.44
C LEU A 65 5.71 -7.90 22.64
N SER A 66 5.15 -6.85 23.24
CA SER A 66 4.16 -5.95 22.63
C SER A 66 4.68 -5.23 21.37
N TYR A 67 5.97 -4.90 21.31
CA TYR A 67 6.58 -4.27 20.14
C TYR A 67 6.67 -5.20 18.92
N SER A 68 6.82 -6.50 19.15
CA SER A 68 6.87 -7.50 18.06
C SER A 68 5.50 -7.66 17.41
N ILE A 69 4.42 -7.51 18.19
CA ILE A 69 3.04 -7.58 17.72
C ILE A 69 2.73 -6.44 16.76
N LEU A 70 3.39 -5.28 16.87
CA LEU A 70 3.20 -4.14 15.97
C LEU A 70 3.72 -4.39 14.53
N LEU A 71 4.59 -5.37 14.32
CA LEU A 71 5.01 -5.78 12.96
C LEU A 71 3.88 -6.48 12.19
N VAL A 72 2.98 -7.16 12.89
CA VAL A 72 1.85 -7.89 12.28
C VAL A 72 0.87 -6.95 11.56
N PRO A 73 0.35 -5.87 12.17
CA PRO A 73 -0.52 -4.94 11.47
C PRO A 73 0.21 -4.18 10.36
N TYR A 74 1.52 -3.90 10.51
CA TYR A 74 2.31 -3.27 9.45
C TYR A 74 2.45 -4.15 8.20
N THR A 75 2.80 -5.43 8.40
CA THR A 75 2.91 -6.40 7.30
C THR A 75 1.54 -6.67 6.66
N ALA A 76 0.48 -6.80 7.46
CA ALA A 76 -0.89 -6.92 6.98
C ALA A 76 -1.30 -5.69 6.14
N MET A 77 -0.98 -4.47 6.59
CA MET A 77 -1.26 -3.25 5.84
C MET A 77 -0.54 -3.22 4.50
N ALA A 78 0.74 -3.62 4.45
CA ALA A 78 1.49 -3.71 3.20
C ALA A 78 0.88 -4.73 2.22
N VAL A 79 0.45 -5.90 2.72
CA VAL A 79 -0.19 -6.94 1.91
C VAL A 79 -1.55 -6.48 1.39
N VAL A 80 -2.39 -5.89 2.24
CA VAL A 80 -3.69 -5.32 1.83
C VAL A 80 -3.47 -4.20 0.82
N HIS A 81 -2.51 -3.32 1.04
CA HIS A 81 -2.18 -2.26 0.09
C HIS A 81 -1.79 -2.84 -1.28
N LEU A 82 -0.93 -3.85 -1.29
CA LEU A 82 -0.48 -4.52 -2.51
C LEU A 82 -1.58 -5.33 -3.21
N ALA A 83 -2.50 -5.93 -2.47
CA ALA A 83 -3.58 -6.78 -3.00
C ALA A 83 -4.81 -5.98 -3.45
N TRP A 84 -5.22 -4.96 -2.69
CA TRP A 84 -6.50 -4.26 -2.88
C TRP A 84 -6.38 -2.90 -3.57
N VAL A 85 -5.22 -2.26 -3.54
CA VAL A 85 -5.10 -0.94 -4.18
C VAL A 85 -4.86 -1.09 -5.66
N ASP A 86 -5.90 -0.80 -6.45
CA ASP A 86 -5.82 -0.78 -7.90
C ASP A 86 -4.97 0.40 -8.41
N LEU A 87 -4.16 0.09 -9.41
CA LEU A 87 -3.37 1.05 -10.16
C LEU A 87 -4.28 1.79 -11.14
N LYS A 88 -4.40 3.11 -10.99
CA LYS A 88 -5.19 3.94 -11.90
C LYS A 88 -4.30 4.73 -12.85
N LYS A 89 -4.83 4.97 -14.06
CA LYS A 89 -4.25 5.93 -15.00
C LYS A 89 -4.29 7.31 -14.34
N LYS A 90 -3.18 8.03 -14.37
CA LYS A 90 -3.20 9.49 -14.28
C LYS A 90 -2.92 10.07 -15.65
N LEU A 91 -3.60 11.18 -15.93
CA LEU A 91 -3.46 11.99 -17.13
C LEU A 91 -2.05 12.58 -17.20
#